data_AF-H0TXW3-F1
#
_entry.id   AF-H0TXW3-F1
#
_cell.length_a   1.000
_cell.length_b   1.000
_cell.length_c   1.000
_cell.angle_alpha   90.00
_cell.angle_beta   90.00
_cell.angle_gamma   90.00
#
_symmetry.space_group_name_H-M   'P 1'
#
loop_
_entity.id
_entity.type
_entity.pdbx_description
1 polymer ?
#
loop_
_entity_poly.entity_id
_entity_poly.type
_entity_poly.pdbx_seq_one_letter_code
_entity_poly.pdbx_strand_id
1 'polypeptide(L)' 'MATTTCMKCGGHAFELTLLTPLGENRKLTLVQCAGCGTPVGALDPMIGPQIEALRREVAAIEERLNRIARALQE' A
#
# COMPACT_ATOMS: atom_id res chain seq x y z
N MET A 1 18.12 22.34 6.38
CA MET A 1 17.51 20.99 6.48
C MET A 1 16.00 21.18 6.40
N ALA A 2 15.29 20.37 5.62
CA ALA A 2 13.83 20.45 5.57
C ALA A 2 13.24 19.77 6.81
N THR A 3 12.39 20.49 7.55
CA THR A 3 11.66 19.95 8.71
C THR A 3 10.22 19.70 8.29
N THR A 4 9.69 18.52 8.59
CA THR A 4 8.28 18.21 8.35
C THR A 4 7.40 19.03 9.30
N THR A 5 6.37 19.67 8.76
CA THR A 5 5.50 20.58 9.51
C THR A 5 4.05 20.23 9.23
N CYS A 6 3.26 20.07 10.28
CA CYS A 6 1.82 19.84 10.16
C CYS A 6 1.15 21.10 9.61
N MET A 7 0.51 20.99 8.45
CA MET A 7 -0.18 22.11 7.80
C MET A 7 -1.33 22.69 8.62
N LYS A 8 -1.92 21.91 9.55
CA LYS A 8 -3.05 22.37 10.37
C LYS A 8 -2.60 23.17 11.60
N CYS A 9 -1.61 22.69 12.35
CA CYS A 9 -1.24 23.28 13.65
C CYS A 9 0.20 23.79 13.74
N GLY A 10 1.01 23.62 12.69
CA GLY A 10 2.43 24.00 12.70
C GLY A 10 3.33 23.07 13.52
N GLY A 11 2.79 22.02 14.15
CA GLY A 11 3.59 21.07 14.92
C GLY A 11 4.53 20.21 14.06
N HIS A 12 5.59 19.70 14.68
CA HIS A 12 6.63 18.92 13.99
C HIS A 12 6.70 17.45 14.44
N ALA A 13 5.87 17.07 15.41
CA ALA A 13 5.79 15.70 15.91
C ALA A 13 4.73 14.91 15.13
N PHE A 14 5.12 13.72 14.68
CA PHE A 14 4.27 12.79 13.95
C PHE A 14 4.34 11.41 14.58
N GLU A 15 3.24 10.67 14.51
CA GLU A 15 3.10 9.33 15.06
C GLU A 15 2.38 8.41 14.07
N LEU A 16 2.54 7.10 14.28
CA LEU A 16 1.81 6.07 13.57
C LEU A 16 0.64 5.61 14.43
N THR A 17 -0.56 5.61 13.85
CA THR A 17 -1.76 5.07 14.49
C THR A 17 -2.44 4.04 13.60
N LEU A 18 -3.21 3.14 14.18
CA LEU A 18 -4.01 2.18 13.41
C LEU A 18 -5.43 2.72 13.25
N LEU A 19 -5.89 2.78 11.99
CA LEU A 19 -7.22 3.18 11.62
C LEU A 19 -7.92 2.02 10.89
N THR A 20 -9.16 1.75 11.22
CA THR A 20 -10.04 0.93 10.37
C THR A 20 -10.92 1.88 9.56
N PRO A 21 -10.78 1.95 8.21
CA PRO A 21 -11.65 2.78 7.40
C PRO A 21 -13.12 2.36 7.51
N LEU A 22 -14.03 3.32 7.36
CA LEU A 22 -15.46 3.04 7.39
C LEU A 22 -15.84 2.09 6.25
N GLY A 23 -16.51 0.99 6.58
CA GLY A 23 -16.92 -0.02 5.61
C GLY A 23 -15.81 -1.00 5.20
N GLU A 24 -14.61 -0.89 5.76
CA GLU A 24 -13.52 -1.84 5.53
C GLU A 24 -13.26 -2.71 6.76
N ASN A 25 -12.87 -3.97 6.52
CA ASN A 25 -12.48 -4.91 7.59
C ASN A 25 -10.97 -4.90 7.86
N ARG A 26 -10.18 -4.11 7.12
CA ARG A 26 -8.73 -4.06 7.24
C ARG A 26 -8.28 -2.83 8.01
N LYS A 27 -7.18 -2.99 8.77
CA LYS A 27 -6.52 -1.88 9.46
C LYS A 27 -5.46 -1.28 8.55
N LEU A 28 -5.44 0.04 8.47
CA LEU A 28 -4.40 0.83 7.83
C LEU A 28 -3.53 1.49 8.89
N THR A 29 -2.24 1.62 8.62
CA THR A 29 -1.37 2.43 9.46
C THR A 29 -1.44 3.87 8.95
N LEU A 30 -1.86 4.80 9.77
CA LEU A 30 -1.97 6.21 9.44
C LEU A 30 -0.78 6.95 10.05
N VAL A 31 -0.15 7.83 9.26
CA VAL A 31 0.78 8.83 9.78
C VAL A 31 -0.05 10.07 10.13
N GLN A 32 0.00 10.51 11.39
CA GLN A 32 -0.72 11.69 11.84
C GLN A 32 0.15 12.62 12.67
N CYS A 33 -0.25 13.89 12.74
CA CYS A 33 0.39 14.83 13.67
C CYS A 33 0.02 14.49 15.11
N ALA A 34 1.03 14.27 15.96
CA ALA A 34 0.83 13.92 17.37
C ALA A 34 0.17 15.06 18.18
N GLY A 35 0.29 16.32 17.72
CA GLY A 35 -0.26 17.47 18.42
C GLY A 35 -1.74 17.74 18.13
N CYS A 36 -2.22 17.50 16.91
CA CYS A 36 -3.60 17.84 16.52
C CYS A 36 -4.39 16.71 15.85
N GLY A 37 -3.80 15.50 15.75
CA GLY A 37 -4.43 14.32 15.17
C GLY A 37 -4.69 14.40 13.67
N THR A 38 -4.12 15.40 12.97
CA THR A 38 -4.37 15.55 11.53
C THR A 38 -3.66 14.45 10.76
N PRO A 39 -4.38 13.63 9.96
CA PRO A 39 -3.77 12.64 9.09
C PRO A 39 -2.95 13.33 8.01
N VAL A 40 -1.72 12.86 7.81
CA VAL A 40 -0.83 13.35 6.73
C VAL A 40 -0.54 12.28 5.68
N GLY A 41 -0.81 11.01 5.98
CA GLY A 41 -0.68 9.92 5.02
C GLY A 41 -1.16 8.61 5.60
N ALA A 42 -1.35 7.61 4.73
CA ALA A 42 -1.65 6.25 5.09
C ALA A 42 -0.62 5.30 4.47
N LEU A 43 -0.20 4.31 5.25
CA LEU A 43 0.64 3.20 4.88
C LEU A 43 -0.23 1.95 4.90
N ASP A 44 -0.44 1.37 3.73
CA ASP A 44 -1.13 0.10 3.59
C ASP A 44 -0.09 -1.04 3.52
N PRO A 45 0.04 -1.85 4.58
CA PRO A 45 1.03 -2.92 4.62
C PRO A 45 0.75 -4.03 3.59
N MET A 46 -0.46 -4.07 3.01
CA MET A 46 -0.85 -5.11 2.07
C MET A 46 -0.48 -4.80 0.62
N ILE A 47 -0.10 -3.57 0.29
CA ILE A 47 0.25 -3.19 -1.10
C ILE A 47 1.42 -4.03 -1.62
N GLY A 48 2.52 -4.15 -0.86
CA GLY A 48 3.68 -4.93 -1.26
C GLY A 48 3.35 -6.40 -1.53
N PRO A 49 2.75 -7.12 -0.56
CA PRO A 49 2.31 -8.50 -0.75
C PRO A 49 1.33 -8.70 -1.93
N GLN A 50 0.41 -7.75 -2.16
CA GLN A 50 -0.52 -7.81 -3.29
C GLN A 50 0.18 -7.67 -4.64
N ILE A 51 1.14 -6.74 -4.75
CA ILE A 51 1.95 -6.58 -5.96
C ILE A 51 2.72 -7.87 -6.27
N GLU A 52 3.34 -8.47 -5.26
CA GLU A 52 4.09 -9.72 -5.44
C GLU A 52 3.18 -10.91 -5.78
N ALA A 53 1.96 -10.95 -5.25
CA ALA A 53 0.96 -11.95 -5.64
C ALA A 53 0.56 -11.78 -7.12
N LEU A 54 0.23 -10.56 -7.55
CA LEU A 54 -0.12 -10.25 -8.94
C LEU A 54 1.03 -10.59 -9.89
N ARG A 55 2.28 -10.27 -9.53
CA ARG A 55 3.46 -10.64 -10.33
C ARG A 55 3.57 -12.15 -10.55
N ARG A 56 3.34 -12.95 -9.50
CA ARG A 56 3.34 -14.42 -9.62
C ARG A 56 2.22 -14.93 -10.53
N GLU A 57 1.03 -14.36 -10.43
CA GLU A 57 -0.10 -14.75 -11.28
C GLU A 57 0.18 -14.44 -12.76
N VAL A 58 0.71 -13.26 -13.06
CA VAL A 58 1.11 -12.87 -14.44
C VAL A 58 2.15 -13.84 -14.99
N ALA A 59 3.20 -14.15 -14.24
CA ALA A 59 4.23 -15.09 -14.67
C ALA A 59 3.67 -16.50 -14.93
N ALA A 60 2.71 -16.95 -14.10
CA ALA A 60 2.04 -18.23 -14.31
C ALA A 60 1.16 -18.24 -15.57
N ILE A 61 0.51 -17.11 -15.89
CA ILE A 61 -0.28 -16.95 -17.12
C ILE A 61 0.63 -16.99 -18.34
N GLU A 62 1.74 -16.23 -18.33
CA GLU A 62 2.72 -16.22 -19.42
C GLU A 62 3.25 -17.63 -19.72
N GLU A 63 3.59 -18.39 -18.69
CA GLU A 63 4.04 -19.78 -18.84
C GLU A 63 2.96 -20.67 -19.47
N ARG A 64 1.70 -20.53 -19.06
CA ARG A 64 0.58 -21.28 -19.66
C ARG A 64 0.36 -20.91 -21.12
N LEU A 65 0.42 -19.62 -21.46
CA LEU A 65 0.29 -19.14 -22.83
C LEU A 65 1.43 -19.67 -23.72
N ASN A 66 2.66 -19.68 -23.22
CA ASN A 66 3.80 -20.24 -23.94
C ASN A 66 3.63 -21.74 -24.24
N ARG A 67 3.07 -22.51 -23.30
CA ARG A 67 2.76 -23.93 -23.52
C ARG A 67 1.71 -24.12 -24.61
N ILE A 68 0.63 -23.33 -24.58
CA ILE A 68 -0.42 -23.37 -25.60
C ILE A 68 0.14 -22.99 -26.97
N ALA A 69 0.94 -21.92 -27.04
CA ALA A 69 1.54 -21.46 -28.29
C ALA A 69 2.44 -22.53 -28.93
N ARG A 70 3.23 -23.25 -28.12
CA ARG A 70 4.06 -24.38 -28.61
C ARG A 70 3.20 -25.52 -29.13
N ALA A 71 2.15 -25.90 -28.42
CA ALA A 71 1.25 -26.98 -28.84
C ALA A 71 0.47 -26.67 -30.13
N LEU A 72 0.31 -25.39 -30.49
CA LEU A 72 -0.31 -24.97 -31.75
C LEU A 72 0.68 -24.91 -32.93
N GLN A 73 1.99 -25.00 -32.66
CA GLN A 73 3.05 -24.99 -33.68
C GLN A 73 3.49 -26.41 -34.12
N GLU A 74 3.02 -27.44 -33.41
CA GLU A 74 3.14 -28.87 -33.76
C GLU A 74 1.91 -29.34 -34.55
#